data_AF-A0A971B341-F1
#
_entry.id   AF-A0A971B341-F1
#
_cell.length_a   1.000
_cell.length_b   1.000
_cell.length_c   1.000
_cell.angle_alpha   90.00
_cell.angle_beta   90.00
_cell.angle_gamma   90.00
#
_symmetry.space_group_name_H-M   'P 1'
#
loop_
_entity.id
_entity.type
_entity.pdbx_description
1 polymer ?
#
loop_
_entity_poly.entity_id
_entity_poly.type
_entity_poly.pdbx_seq_one_letter_code
_entity_poly.pdbx_strand_id
1 'polypeptide(L)'
;MIEGKDDTNTAVQSQQPRPRLIGLRRLLACWRRPWSVNIETILAAAERGQLEEFLTTHYTIYYDRAWRAHLRLCKDLVEDGYLKADFQEHFDGGPIFLKPDPRITIAGREYLEQIRQRKTWRRLLFWMSGFLTGLLSSALVKLLNVLIDVYAKRHGL
;
A
#
# COMPACT_ATOMS: atom_id res chain seq x y z
N MET A 1 -45.98 -34.54 -54.24
CA MET A 1 -44.92 -34.53 -55.28
C MET A 1 -44.03 -33.35 -54.96
N ILE A 2 -42.81 -33.42 -54.42
CA ILE A 2 -41.79 -34.45 -54.14
C ILE A 2 -41.05 -33.86 -52.90
N GLU A 3 -41.05 -34.44 -51.70
CA GLU A 3 -40.16 -35.48 -51.14
C GLU A 3 -38.64 -35.22 -51.21
N GLY A 4 -37.94 -35.44 -50.08
CA GLY A 4 -36.49 -35.35 -49.86
C GLY A 4 -36.18 -34.38 -48.72
N LYS A 5 -35.99 -34.77 -47.46
CA LYS A 5 -35.32 -35.91 -46.81
C LYS A 5 -33.80 -35.95 -47.02
N ASP A 6 -33.12 -36.23 -45.90
CA ASP A 6 -31.72 -36.60 -45.65
C ASP A 6 -30.84 -35.43 -45.17
N ASP A 7 -30.60 -35.29 -43.87
CA ASP A 7 -29.74 -36.09 -42.98
C ASP A 7 -28.25 -35.77 -43.17
N THR A 8 -27.64 -35.12 -42.17
CA THR A 8 -26.33 -35.44 -41.56
C THR A 8 -25.96 -34.34 -40.56
N ASN A 9 -26.05 -34.60 -39.25
CA ASN A 9 -25.08 -35.31 -38.41
C ASN A 9 -23.84 -34.49 -38.01
N THR A 10 -23.79 -34.27 -36.69
CA THR A 10 -22.59 -34.31 -35.83
C THR A 10 -21.67 -33.09 -35.80
N ALA A 11 -21.93 -32.22 -34.82
CA ALA A 11 -20.85 -31.73 -33.96
C ALA A 11 -21.37 -31.62 -32.53
N VAL A 12 -21.16 -32.71 -31.79
CA VAL A 12 -21.15 -32.73 -30.33
C VAL A 12 -20.07 -31.74 -29.89
N GLN A 13 -20.49 -30.61 -29.32
CA GLN A 13 -19.61 -29.82 -28.45
C GLN A 13 -20.33 -29.59 -27.14
N SER A 14 -20.26 -30.64 -26.32
CA SER A 14 -20.38 -30.60 -24.87
C SER A 14 -19.58 -29.42 -24.32
N GLN A 15 -20.25 -28.28 -24.14
CA GLN A 15 -19.76 -27.22 -23.27
C GLN A 15 -19.77 -27.76 -21.84
N GLN A 16 -18.67 -28.41 -21.47
CA GLN A 16 -18.36 -28.73 -20.08
C GLN A 16 -18.50 -27.44 -19.25
N PRO A 17 -19.38 -27.41 -18.23
CA PRO A 17 -19.36 -26.33 -17.27
C PRO A 17 -18.04 -26.41 -16.51
N ARG A 18 -17.10 -25.50 -16.83
CA ARG A 18 -15.85 -25.39 -16.08
C ARG A 18 -16.19 -25.15 -14.60
N PRO A 19 -15.64 -25.94 -13.67
CA PRO A 19 -15.91 -25.81 -12.26
C PRO A 19 -15.48 -24.42 -11.76
N ARG A 20 -16.40 -23.80 -11.02
CA ARG A 20 -16.30 -22.47 -10.42
C ARG A 20 -15.17 -22.42 -9.37
N LEU A 21 -13.95 -22.12 -9.80
CA LEU A 21 -12.85 -21.68 -8.93
C LEU A 21 -12.80 -20.14 -8.80
N ILE A 22 -13.96 -19.48 -8.84
CA ILE A 22 -14.10 -18.03 -8.71
C ILE A 22 -14.18 -17.60 -7.22
N GLY A 23 -14.40 -18.54 -6.30
CA GLY A 23 -14.54 -18.24 -4.86
C GLY A 23 -13.23 -17.89 -4.15
N LEU A 24 -12.12 -18.57 -4.47
CA LEU A 24 -10.86 -18.42 -3.72
C LEU A 24 -10.04 -17.19 -4.12
N ARG A 25 -10.11 -16.74 -5.38
CA ARG A 25 -9.46 -15.49 -5.80
C ARG A 25 -10.12 -14.24 -5.21
N ARG A 26 -11.44 -14.26 -4.96
CA ARG A 26 -12.14 -13.17 -4.26
C ARG A 26 -11.80 -13.14 -2.77
N LEU A 27 -11.66 -14.29 -2.11
CA LEU A 27 -11.29 -14.34 -0.70
C LEU A 27 -9.87 -13.82 -0.43
N LEU A 28 -8.93 -14.03 -1.36
CA LEU A 28 -7.59 -13.41 -1.27
C LEU A 28 -7.56 -11.91 -1.64
N ALA A 29 -8.55 -11.43 -2.40
CA ALA A 29 -8.67 -9.99 -2.70
C ALA A 29 -9.18 -9.19 -1.50
N CYS A 30 -10.04 -9.78 -0.65
CA CYS A 30 -10.58 -9.12 0.54
C CYS A 30 -9.56 -8.91 1.67
N TRP A 31 -8.46 -9.65 1.68
CA TRP A 31 -7.37 -9.46 2.67
C TRP A 31 -6.34 -8.41 2.24
N ARG A 32 -6.50 -7.84 1.05
CA ARG A 32 -5.71 -6.71 0.56
C ARG A 32 -6.56 -5.45 0.56
N ARG A 33 -6.72 -4.79 1.72
CA ARG A 33 -6.60 -3.31 1.92
C ARG A 33 -7.23 -2.83 3.24
N PRO A 34 -6.74 -1.71 3.82
CA PRO A 34 -6.12 -0.58 3.15
C PRO A 34 -4.62 -0.49 3.45
N TRP A 35 -3.81 -0.65 2.40
CA TRP A 35 -2.64 0.20 2.34
C TRP A 35 -3.22 1.62 2.24
N SER A 36 -3.15 2.39 3.32
CA SER A 36 -3.42 3.82 3.27
C SER A 36 -2.57 4.37 2.15
N VAL A 37 -3.20 4.82 1.07
CA VAL A 37 -2.47 5.37 -0.06
C VAL A 37 -1.84 6.66 0.44
N ASN A 38 -0.53 6.60 0.64
CA ASN A 38 0.29 7.69 1.14
C ASN A 38 1.17 8.19 0.00
N ILE A 39 1.67 9.42 0.13
CA ILE A 39 2.59 10.04 -0.84
C ILE A 39 3.74 9.09 -1.20
N GLU A 40 4.32 8.43 -0.19
CA GLU A 40 5.39 7.43 -0.38
C GLU A 40 4.96 6.27 -1.30
N THR A 41 3.76 5.73 -1.13
CA THR A 41 3.28 4.59 -1.94
C THR A 41 3.00 4.99 -3.38
N ILE A 42 2.52 6.22 -3.61
CA ILE A 42 2.28 6.77 -4.95
C ILE A 42 3.61 7.02 -5.66
N LEU A 43 4.55 7.70 -5.00
CA LEU A 43 5.87 7.97 -5.57
C LEU A 43 6.65 6.66 -5.81
N ALA A 44 6.57 5.68 -4.90
CA ALA A 44 7.19 4.37 -5.10
C ALA A 44 6.55 3.58 -6.26
N ALA A 45 5.23 3.70 -6.47
CA ALA A 45 4.57 3.09 -7.63
C ALA A 45 4.99 3.78 -8.94
N ALA A 46 5.15 5.10 -8.94
CA ALA A 46 5.65 5.88 -10.07
C ALA A 46 7.12 5.57 -10.39
N GLU A 47 7.97 5.38 -9.37
CA GLU A 47 9.36 4.95 -9.52
C GLU A 47 9.46 3.59 -10.24
N ARG A 48 8.49 2.69 -10.00
CA ARG A 48 8.44 1.35 -10.60
C ARG A 48 7.73 1.30 -11.96
N GLY A 49 7.21 2.42 -12.45
CA GLY A 49 6.38 2.45 -13.67
C GLY A 49 5.05 1.71 -13.50
N GLN A 50 4.61 1.45 -12.27
CA GLN A 50 3.39 0.70 -11.95
C GLN A 50 2.30 1.62 -11.40
N LEU A 51 2.40 2.94 -11.60
CA LEU A 51 1.43 3.87 -11.03
C LEU A 51 0.02 3.65 -11.59
N GLU A 52 -0.09 3.34 -12.89
CA GLU A 52 -1.37 3.01 -13.50
C GLU A 52 -1.96 1.73 -12.91
N GLU A 53 -1.18 0.66 -12.74
CA GLU A 53 -1.61 -0.58 -12.11
C GLU A 53 -2.00 -0.36 -10.63
N PHE A 54 -1.19 0.43 -9.91
CA PHE A 54 -1.42 0.76 -8.51
C PHE A 54 -2.73 1.49 -8.35
N LEU A 55 -2.92 2.57 -9.12
CA LEU A 55 -4.16 3.31 -9.14
C LEU A 55 -5.27 2.34 -9.53
N THR A 56 -5.22 1.63 -10.69
CA THR A 56 -6.30 0.77 -11.27
C THR A 56 -6.79 -0.28 -10.31
N THR A 57 -5.87 -0.90 -9.57
CA THR A 57 -6.21 -1.86 -8.53
C THR A 57 -7.02 -1.22 -7.40
N HIS A 58 -6.83 0.07 -7.10
CA HIS A 58 -7.62 0.88 -6.14
C HIS A 58 -8.93 1.47 -6.74
N TYR A 59 -9.25 1.31 -8.04
CA TYR A 59 -10.49 1.81 -8.69
C TYR A 59 -11.67 0.85 -8.52
N THR A 60 -11.98 0.40 -7.30
CA THR A 60 -13.16 -0.48 -7.15
C THR A 60 -14.49 0.27 -7.31
N ILE A 61 -14.55 1.59 -7.05
CA ILE A 61 -15.77 2.43 -7.20
C ILE A 61 -15.41 3.90 -7.52
N TYR A 62 -15.84 4.42 -8.67
CA TYR A 62 -15.53 5.79 -9.16
C TYR A 62 -16.07 6.94 -8.29
N TYR A 63 -17.08 6.67 -7.48
CA TYR A 63 -17.70 7.64 -6.56
C TYR A 63 -17.14 7.60 -5.15
N ASP A 64 -16.13 6.77 -4.89
CA ASP A 64 -15.53 6.68 -3.57
C ASP A 64 -14.78 7.98 -3.21
N ARG A 65 -15.07 8.51 -2.02
CA ARG A 65 -14.39 9.69 -1.46
C ARG A 65 -12.89 9.45 -1.34
N ALA A 66 -12.49 8.21 -1.03
CA ALA A 66 -11.07 7.83 -0.94
C ALA A 66 -10.38 7.93 -2.31
N TRP A 67 -11.05 7.49 -3.37
CA TRP A 67 -10.55 7.57 -4.73
C TRP A 67 -10.28 9.02 -5.16
N ARG A 68 -11.25 9.92 -4.95
CA ARG A 68 -11.09 11.35 -5.24
C ARG A 68 -9.95 11.98 -4.45
N ALA A 69 -9.75 11.57 -3.20
CA ALA A 69 -8.65 12.06 -2.38
C ALA A 69 -7.29 11.61 -2.92
N HIS A 70 -7.15 10.37 -3.38
CA HIS A 70 -5.89 9.88 -3.97
C HIS A 70 -5.59 10.57 -5.31
N LEU A 71 -6.61 10.80 -6.13
CA LEU A 71 -6.44 11.55 -7.38
C LEU A 71 -6.02 13.00 -7.14
N ARG A 72 -6.64 13.69 -6.17
CA ARG A 72 -6.22 15.03 -5.76
C ARG A 72 -4.75 15.02 -5.33
N LEU A 73 -4.37 14.06 -4.49
CA LEU A 73 -3.00 13.93 -4.04
C LEU A 73 -2.02 13.70 -5.21
N CYS A 74 -2.38 12.89 -6.20
CA CYS A 74 -1.57 12.72 -7.41
C CYS A 74 -1.46 14.01 -8.23
N LYS A 75 -2.52 14.82 -8.31
CA LYS A 75 -2.49 16.13 -8.98
C LYS A 75 -1.59 17.10 -8.23
N ASP A 76 -1.74 17.19 -6.91
CA ASP A 76 -0.89 18.04 -6.07
C ASP A 76 0.60 17.69 -6.27
N LEU A 77 0.93 16.39 -6.34
CA LEU A 77 2.32 15.94 -6.61
C LEU A 77 2.82 16.29 -8.02
N VAL A 78 1.93 16.41 -9.01
CA VAL A 78 2.30 16.87 -10.36
C VAL A 78 2.49 18.39 -10.37
N GLU A 79 1.61 19.14 -9.71
CA GLU A 79 1.72 20.60 -9.56
C GLU A 79 3.01 20.98 -8.81
N ASP A 80 3.37 20.23 -7.77
CA ASP A 80 4.62 20.39 -7.02
C ASP A 80 5.87 19.89 -7.78
N GLY A 81 5.68 19.28 -8.96
CA GLY A 81 6.77 18.80 -9.80
C GLY A 81 7.47 17.53 -9.30
N TYR A 82 6.88 16.81 -8.34
CA TYR A 82 7.37 15.50 -7.86
C TYR A 82 7.03 14.35 -8.82
N LEU A 83 5.99 14.53 -9.61
CA LEU A 83 5.51 13.53 -10.55
C LEU A 83 5.32 14.18 -11.92
N LYS A 84 5.66 13.45 -12.98
CA LYS A 84 5.34 13.84 -14.36
C LYS A 84 4.28 12.90 -14.88
N ALA A 85 3.04 13.37 -14.93
CA ALA A 85 1.94 12.65 -15.55
C ALA A 85 0.91 13.63 -16.07
N ASP A 86 0.34 13.33 -17.23
CA ASP A 86 -0.80 14.09 -17.75
C ASP A 86 -2.08 13.38 -17.34
N PHE A 87 -2.96 14.12 -16.67
CA PHE A 87 -4.26 13.64 -16.25
C PHE A 87 -5.31 14.02 -17.30
N GLN A 88 -5.76 13.07 -18.12
CA GLN A 88 -6.94 13.29 -18.97
C GLN A 88 -8.24 13.01 -18.20
N GLU A 89 -8.88 14.06 -17.69
CA GLU A 89 -10.22 13.96 -17.13
C GLU A 89 -11.24 13.76 -18.26
N HIS A 90 -12.00 12.66 -18.21
CA HIS A 90 -13.14 12.48 -19.08
C HIS A 90 -14.30 13.37 -18.59
N PHE A 91 -15.01 14.01 -19.52
CA PHE A 91 -16.17 14.87 -19.24
C PHE A 91 -17.25 14.19 -18.37
N ASP A 92 -17.31 12.85 -18.36
CA ASP A 92 -18.28 12.06 -17.60
C ASP A 92 -17.80 11.66 -16.18
N GLY A 93 -16.68 12.21 -15.69
CA GLY A 93 -16.10 11.86 -14.39
C GLY A 93 -15.48 10.45 -14.33
N GLY A 94 -15.27 9.84 -15.51
CA GLY A 94 -14.64 8.54 -15.70
C GLY A 94 -13.10 8.55 -15.64
N PRO A 95 -12.45 7.37 -15.75
CA PRO A 95 -11.07 7.15 -15.33
C PRO A 95 -10.09 8.07 -16.04
N ILE A 96 -9.21 8.67 -15.24
CA ILE A 96 -8.10 9.46 -15.73
C ILE A 96 -7.04 8.52 -16.29
N PHE A 97 -6.77 8.63 -17.59
CA PHE A 97 -5.65 7.93 -18.22
C PHE A 97 -4.39 8.77 -18.10
N LEU A 98 -3.32 8.14 -17.58
CA LEU A 98 -1.99 8.74 -17.45
C LEU A 98 -1.24 8.48 -18.75
N LYS A 99 -1.31 9.41 -19.71
CA LYS A 99 -0.57 9.28 -20.98
C LYS A 99 0.28 10.52 -21.22
N PRO A 100 1.59 10.40 -21.53
CA PRO A 100 2.39 9.18 -21.62
C PRO A 100 3.12 8.87 -20.31
N ASP A 101 3.21 7.57 -19.95
CA ASP A 101 3.87 6.96 -18.78
C ASP A 101 4.11 7.88 -17.56
N PRO A 102 3.34 7.72 -16.47
CA PRO A 102 3.60 8.46 -15.25
C PRO A 102 5.00 8.13 -14.71
N ARG A 103 5.88 9.13 -14.64
CA ARG A 103 7.27 8.96 -14.18
C ARG A 103 7.52 9.85 -12.97
N ILE A 104 8.27 9.31 -12.02
CA ILE A 104 8.80 10.12 -10.92
C ILE A 104 9.85 11.10 -11.45
N THR A 105 9.81 12.35 -10.99
CA THR A 105 10.85 13.32 -11.32
C THR A 105 12.08 13.14 -10.41
N ILE A 106 13.17 13.86 -10.69
CA ILE A 106 14.36 13.85 -9.82
C ILE A 106 14.00 14.38 -8.43
N ALA A 107 13.28 15.50 -8.35
CA ALA A 107 12.77 16.06 -7.10
C ALA A 107 11.87 15.07 -6.35
N GLY A 108 10.99 14.35 -7.06
CA GLY A 108 10.15 13.30 -6.47
C GLY A 108 10.95 12.17 -5.85
N ARG A 109 12.04 11.76 -6.51
CA ARG A 109 12.93 10.71 -6.03
C ARG A 109 13.67 11.14 -4.76
N GLU A 110 14.23 12.35 -4.74
CA GLU A 110 14.89 12.92 -3.56
C GLU A 110 13.92 13.01 -2.38
N TYR A 111 12.69 13.48 -2.62
CA TYR A 111 11.67 13.55 -1.59
C TYR A 111 11.28 12.16 -1.05
N LEU A 112 11.14 11.17 -1.94
CA LEU A 112 10.88 9.78 -1.56
C LEU A 112 12.00 9.21 -0.68
N GLU A 113 13.25 9.52 -1.00
CA GLU A 113 14.40 9.10 -0.21
C GLU A 113 14.42 9.76 1.17
N GLN A 114 14.12 11.05 1.26
CA GLN A 114 13.97 11.76 2.55
C GLN A 114 12.89 11.12 3.43
N ILE A 115 11.74 10.74 2.86
CA ILE A 115 10.69 10.03 3.60
C ILE A 115 11.20 8.69 4.14
N ARG A 116 11.88 7.90 3.30
CA ARG A 116 12.46 6.60 3.69
C ARG A 116 13.48 6.78 4.82
N GLN A 117 14.37 7.75 4.72
CA GLN A 117 15.36 8.06 5.75
C GLN A 117 14.71 8.46 7.08
N ARG A 118 13.69 9.34 7.06
CA ARG A 118 12.98 9.76 8.28
C ARG A 118 12.30 8.57 8.98
N LYS A 119 11.75 7.61 8.24
CA LYS A 119 11.18 6.38 8.82
C LYS A 119 12.25 5.54 9.52
N THR A 120 13.40 5.35 8.87
CA THR A 120 14.53 4.63 9.47
C THR A 120 14.99 5.31 10.75
N TRP A 121 15.14 6.64 10.74
CA TRP A 121 15.48 7.42 11.93
C TRP A 121 14.47 7.28 13.05
N ARG A 122 13.16 7.37 12.77
CA ARG A 122 12.12 7.16 13.79
C ARG A 122 12.20 5.76 14.41
N ARG A 123 12.47 4.74 13.61
CA ARG A 123 12.60 3.36 14.10
C ARG A 123 13.85 3.20 14.98
N LEU A 124 14.96 3.81 14.59
CA LEU A 124 16.19 3.84 15.39
C LEU A 124 15.97 4.58 16.71
N LEU A 125 15.31 5.74 16.68
CA LEU A 125 15.00 6.50 17.89
C LEU A 125 14.10 5.71 18.85
N PHE A 126 13.11 5.00 18.32
CA PHE A 126 12.26 4.14 19.13
C PHE A 126 13.06 3.02 19.81
N TRP A 127 13.94 2.36 19.06
CA TRP A 127 14.86 1.35 19.61
C TRP A 127 15.76 1.93 20.70
N MET A 128 16.36 3.09 20.45
CA MET A 128 17.20 3.78 21.42
C MET A 128 16.43 4.18 22.68
N SER A 129 15.19 4.65 22.54
CA SER A 129 14.35 4.98 23.70
C SER A 129 14.03 3.75 24.55
N GLY A 130 13.70 2.61 23.92
CA GLY A 130 13.45 1.36 24.61
C GLY A 130 14.69 0.87 25.36
N PHE A 131 15.84 0.93 24.70
CA PHE A 131 17.12 0.56 25.30
C PHE A 131 17.51 1.46 26.48
N LEU A 132 17.40 2.79 26.34
CA LEU A 132 17.66 3.72 27.43
C LEU A 132 16.72 3.50 28.61
N THR A 133 15.43 3.28 28.36
CA THR A 133 14.45 3.02 29.42
C THR A 133 14.77 1.72 30.17
N GLY A 134 15.21 0.69 29.44
CA GLY A 134 15.68 -0.57 30.02
C GLY A 134 16.92 -0.39 30.89
N LEU A 135 17.91 0.37 30.42
CA LEU A 135 19.10 0.71 31.21
C LEU A 135 18.75 1.50 32.47
N LEU A 136 17.87 2.50 32.34
CA LEU A 136 17.45 3.34 33.45
C LEU A 136 16.74 2.51 34.52
N SER A 137 15.84 1.61 34.10
CA SER A 137 15.15 0.67 34.99
C SER A 137 16.13 -0.24 35.74
N SER A 138 17.11 -0.82 35.03
CA SER A 138 18.13 -1.68 35.65
C SER A 138 19.00 -0.90 36.65
N ALA A 139 19.39 0.33 36.31
CA ALA A 139 20.15 1.20 37.21
C ALA A 139 19.35 1.55 38.47
N LEU A 140 18.05 1.82 38.33
CA LEU A 140 17.14 2.09 39.43
C LEU A 140 17.03 0.90 40.39
N VAL A 141 16.87 -0.31 39.86
CA VAL A 141 16.81 -1.54 40.67
C VAL A 141 18.12 -1.76 41.44
N LYS A 142 19.28 -1.58 40.78
CA LYS A 142 20.58 -1.70 41.44
C LYS A 142 20.75 -0.67 42.55
N LEU A 143 20.35 0.58 42.30
CA LEU A 143 20.44 1.65 43.29
C LEU A 143 19.51 1.38 44.48
N LEU A 144 18.31 0.84 44.23
CA LEU A 144 17.39 0.42 45.28
C LEU A 144 17.98 -0.70 46.14
N ASN A 145 18.59 -1.71 45.51
CA ASN A 145 19.24 -2.82 46.23
C ASN A 145 20.40 -2.32 47.11
N VAL A 146 21.24 -1.41 46.61
CA VAL A 146 22.33 -0.81 47.41
C VAL A 146 21.77 -0.01 48.59
N LEU A 147 20.69 0.75 48.39
CA LEU A 147 20.02 1.47 49.47
C LEU A 147 19.48 0.52 50.55
N ILE A 148 18.87 -0.59 50.14
CA ILE A 148 18.36 -1.63 51.05
C ILE A 148 19.52 -2.25 51.84
N ASP A 149 20.62 -2.63 51.18
CA ASP A 149 21.81 -3.20 51.83
C ASP A 149 22.41 -2.24 52.86
N VAL A 150 22.54 -0.95 52.52
CA VAL A 150 23.05 0.08 53.45
C VAL A 150 22.09 0.25 54.63
N TYR A 151 20.78 0.25 54.39
CA TYR A 151 19.78 0.37 55.44
C TYR A 151 19.79 -0.83 56.38
N ALA A 152 19.80 -2.05 55.84
CA ALA A 152 19.90 -3.29 56.60
C ALA A 152 21.16 -3.31 57.47
N LYS A 153 22.31 -2.96 56.89
CA LYS A 153 23.60 -2.86 57.61
C LYS A 153 23.60 -1.82 58.72
N ARG A 154 22.84 -0.73 58.58
CA ARG A 154 22.75 0.34 59.58
C ARG A 154 21.79 0.00 60.73
N HIS A 155 20.74 -0.80 60.47
CA HIS A 155 19.70 -1.13 61.44
C HIS A 155 19.81 -2.55 62.03
N GLY A 156 20.80 -3.34 61.62
CA GLY A 156 21.12 -4.63 62.26
C GLY A 156 20.11 -5.73 61.97
N LEU A 157 19.55 -5.75 60.75
CA LEU A 157 18.74 -6.84 60.21
C LEU A 157 19.61 -7.85 59.45
#